data_AF-A0A293LPP3-F1
#
_entry.id   AF-A0A293LPP3-F1
#
_cell.length_a   1.000
_cell.length_b   1.000
_cell.length_c   1.000
_cell.angle_alpha   90.00
_cell.angle_beta   90.00
_cell.angle_gamma   90.00
#
_symmetry.space_group_name_H-M   'P 1'
#
loop_
_entity.id
_entity.type
_entity.pdbx_description
1 polymer ?
#
loop_
_entity_poly.entity_id
_entity_poly.type
_entity_poly.pdbx_seq_one_letter_code
_entity_poly.pdbx_strand_id
1 'polypeptide(L)'
;MLSLSTILLLLVLPRALHGQLECEPRGKAYELSDRAQCPFDYYLDTDENRWPVNITMARCRCARHSCSHVGPHVCTVLHYNHPVQRTVNNTTTEDFMKVPVGCVCAMPKSEQAVTGNYLRELGPGGSQNSTG
;
A
#
# COMPACT_ATOMS: atom_id res chain seq x y z
N MET A 1 16.63 3.42 44.68
CA MET A 1 15.90 2.22 44.21
C MET A 1 14.81 2.69 43.26
N LEU A 2 14.99 2.52 41.95
CA LEU A 2 13.95 2.83 40.96
C LEU A 2 12.84 1.79 41.10
N SER A 3 11.58 2.23 41.22
CA SER A 3 10.45 1.31 41.34
C SER A 3 10.27 0.53 40.03
N LEU A 4 9.82 -0.73 40.10
CA LEU A 4 9.53 -1.53 38.89
C LEU A 4 8.61 -0.79 37.89
N SER A 5 7.76 0.12 38.38
CA SER A 5 6.88 0.97 37.56
C SER A 5 7.66 1.98 36.69
N THR A 6 8.75 2.58 37.22
CA THR A 6 9.62 3.47 36.43
C THR A 6 10.43 2.76 35.36
N ILE A 7 10.81 1.50 35.59
CA ILE A 7 11.56 0.69 34.62
C ILE A 7 10.65 0.28 33.44
N LEU A 8 9.39 -0.05 33.71
CA LEU A 8 8.42 -0.41 32.68
C LEU A 8 8.10 0.78 31.75
N LEU A 9 7.97 2.00 32.28
CA LEU A 9 7.75 3.21 31.47
C LEU A 9 8.92 3.47 30.50
N LEU A 10 10.16 3.33 30.96
CA LEU A 10 11.36 3.58 30.16
C LEU A 10 11.58 2.55 29.04
N LEU A 11 11.06 1.32 29.19
CA LEU A 11 11.20 0.27 28.18
C LEU A 11 10.07 0.27 27.13
N VAL A 12 8.88 0.80 27.46
CA VAL A 12 7.70 0.78 26.58
C VAL A 12 7.59 2.06 25.72
N LEU A 13 7.97 3.24 26.25
CA LEU A 13 7.94 4.50 25.49
C LEU A 13 8.77 4.52 24.18
N PRO A 14 9.99 3.97 24.10
CA PRO A 14 10.82 4.14 22.90
C PRO A 14 10.26 3.38 21.68
N ARG A 15 9.54 2.27 21.90
CA ARG A 15 8.99 1.43 20.81
C ARG A 15 7.75 2.03 20.17
N ALA A 16 6.89 2.68 20.95
CA ALA A 16 5.72 3.36 20.44
C ALA A 16 6.08 4.63 19.65
N LEU A 17 7.09 5.39 20.09
CA LEU A 17 7.56 6.58 19.36
C LEU A 17 8.29 6.25 18.06
N HIS A 18 9.08 5.17 18.02
CA HIS A 18 9.83 4.79 16.81
C HIS A 18 8.90 4.45 15.64
N GLY A 19 7.81 3.71 15.88
CA GLY A 19 6.84 3.37 14.83
C GLY A 19 6.05 4.59 14.31
N GLN A 20 5.91 5.64 15.12
CA GLN A 20 5.19 6.87 14.73
C GLN A 20 6.04 7.78 13.83
N LEU A 21 7.34 7.93 14.13
CA LEU A 21 8.28 8.74 13.33
C LEU A 21 8.54 8.16 11.94
N GLU A 22 8.29 6.86 11.74
CA GLU A 22 8.46 6.17 10.47
C GLU A 22 7.34 6.47 9.47
N CYS A 23 6.20 6.96 9.97
CA CYS A 23 5.01 7.29 9.18
C CYS A 23 4.87 8.75 8.79
N GLU A 24 5.67 9.62 9.38
CA GLU A 24 5.61 11.04 9.08
C GLU A 24 6.37 11.38 7.79
N PRO A 25 5.76 12.14 6.86
CA PRO A 25 6.43 12.61 5.66
C PRO A 25 7.64 13.48 6.02
N ARG A 26 8.81 13.11 5.50
CA ARG A 26 10.06 13.85 5.72
C ARG A 26 10.23 14.89 4.62
N GLY A 27 9.56 16.03 4.71
CA GLY A 27 9.49 17.03 3.62
C GLY A 27 10.83 17.55 3.05
N LYS A 28 11.95 17.37 3.76
CA LYS A 28 13.32 17.72 3.30
C LYS A 28 14.13 16.54 2.76
N ALA A 29 13.61 15.32 2.79
CA ALA A 29 14.30 14.13 2.31
C ALA A 29 14.49 14.19 0.78
N TYR A 30 15.55 13.56 0.29
CA TYR A 30 15.86 13.51 -1.14
C TYR A 30 14.96 12.54 -1.91
N GLU A 31 14.64 11.39 -1.30
CA GLU A 31 13.81 10.36 -1.94
C GLU A 31 12.33 10.74 -1.91
N LEU A 32 11.62 10.43 -3.01
CA LEU A 32 10.16 10.60 -3.08
C LEU A 32 9.46 9.77 -2.01
N SER A 33 9.94 8.55 -1.78
CA SER A 33 9.33 7.58 -0.87
C SER A 33 9.36 8.03 0.59
N ASP A 34 10.33 8.87 0.97
CA ASP A 34 10.42 9.50 2.30
C ASP A 34 9.54 10.75 2.43
N ARG A 35 9.30 11.47 1.33
CA ARG A 35 8.47 12.69 1.31
C ARG A 35 6.98 12.41 1.12
N ALA A 36 6.61 11.20 0.73
CA ALA A 36 5.23 10.85 0.43
C ALA A 36 4.34 10.93 1.68
N GLN A 37 3.07 11.32 1.52
CA GLN A 37 2.06 11.31 2.60
C GLN A 37 1.90 9.91 3.22
N CYS A 38 2.12 8.88 2.41
CA CYS A 38 2.22 7.49 2.85
C CYS A 38 3.62 6.99 2.53
N PRO A 39 4.59 7.12 3.45
CA PRO A 39 5.97 6.73 3.20
C PRO A 39 6.12 5.22 2.89
N PHE A 40 7.12 4.90 2.06
CA PHE A 40 7.40 3.53 1.64
C PHE A 40 8.89 3.30 1.39
N ASP A 41 9.27 2.02 1.33
CA ASP A 41 10.62 1.58 0.98
C ASP A 41 10.62 0.84 -0.34
N TYR A 42 11.70 0.99 -1.10
CA TYR A 42 11.96 0.15 -2.25
C TYR A 42 12.71 -1.11 -1.82
N TYR A 43 12.34 -2.24 -2.40
CA TYR A 43 13.10 -3.48 -2.33
C TYR A 43 13.19 -4.09 -3.73
N LEU A 44 14.22 -4.91 -3.95
CA LEU A 44 14.41 -5.60 -5.22
C LEU A 44 13.79 -7.01 -5.11
N ASP A 45 12.87 -7.34 -6.00
CA ASP A 45 12.39 -8.69 -6.21
C ASP A 45 13.19 -9.34 -7.34
N THR A 46 13.76 -10.50 -7.07
CA THR A 46 14.65 -11.22 -8.00
C THR A 46 14.09 -12.61 -8.26
N ASP A 47 13.83 -12.91 -9.54
CA ASP A 47 13.24 -14.16 -10.00
C ASP A 47 13.96 -14.60 -11.28
N GLU A 48 14.85 -15.59 -11.17
CA GLU A 48 15.67 -16.07 -12.29
C GLU A 48 14.85 -16.71 -13.41
N ASN A 49 13.61 -17.11 -13.14
CA ASN A 49 12.71 -17.72 -14.13
C ASN A 49 11.78 -16.69 -14.79
N ARG A 50 12.03 -15.39 -14.58
CA ARG A 50 11.21 -14.30 -15.08
C ARG A 50 12.07 -13.24 -15.78
N TRP A 51 11.56 -12.67 -16.85
CA TRP A 51 12.11 -11.47 -17.48
C TRP A 51 11.14 -10.29 -17.31
N PRO A 52 11.60 -9.14 -16.77
CA PRO A 52 12.92 -8.91 -16.21
C PRO A 52 13.13 -9.65 -14.88
N VAL A 53 14.38 -10.10 -14.66
CA VAL A 53 14.77 -10.86 -13.46
C VAL A 53 14.62 -10.02 -12.20
N ASN A 54 15.01 -8.75 -12.30
CA ASN A 54 14.98 -7.80 -11.21
C ASN A 54 13.85 -6.79 -11.41
N ILE A 55 12.95 -6.70 -10.43
CA ILE A 55 11.87 -5.70 -10.41
C ILE A 55 11.94 -4.95 -9.08
N THR A 56 12.07 -3.63 -9.14
CA THR A 56 11.98 -2.78 -7.95
C THR A 56 10.52 -2.67 -7.52
N MET A 57 10.27 -2.98 -6.24
CA MET A 57 8.95 -3.04 -5.64
C MET A 57 8.88 -2.12 -4.42
N ALA A 58 7.69 -1.59 -4.12
CA ALA A 58 7.44 -0.74 -2.97
C ALA A 58 6.80 -1.52 -1.82
N ARG A 59 7.16 -1.16 -0.58
CA ARG A 59 6.52 -1.63 0.65
C ARG A 59 6.11 -0.41 1.49
N CYS A 60 4.82 -0.28 1.81
CA CYS A 60 4.38 0.79 2.70
C CYS A 60 4.97 0.57 4.09
N ARG A 61 5.58 1.61 4.66
CA ARG A 61 5.98 1.60 6.08
C ARG A 61 4.77 1.58 7.00
N CYS A 62 3.68 2.20 6.53
CA CYS A 62 2.54 2.57 7.36
C CYS A 62 1.21 2.07 6.79
N ALA A 63 1.18 0.83 6.31
CA ALA A 63 -0.04 0.25 5.74
C ALA A 63 -1.20 0.34 6.73
N ARG A 64 -2.36 0.83 6.24
CA ARG A 64 -3.61 0.99 7.00
C ARG A 64 -3.61 2.08 8.09
N HIS A 65 -2.52 2.84 8.26
CA HIS A 65 -2.54 4.01 9.13
C HIS A 65 -3.33 5.17 8.50
N SER A 66 -3.94 5.99 9.37
CA SER A 66 -4.63 7.20 8.93
C SER A 66 -3.63 8.19 8.33
N CYS A 67 -3.97 8.73 7.17
CA CYS A 67 -3.11 9.65 6.42
C CYS A 67 -3.76 11.01 6.14
N SER A 68 -4.98 11.23 6.63
CA SER A 68 -5.71 12.49 6.51
C SER A 68 -6.46 12.79 7.81
N HIS A 69 -6.62 14.08 8.12
CA HIS A 69 -7.50 14.55 9.18
C HIS A 69 -8.95 14.70 8.71
N VAL A 70 -9.19 14.64 7.39
CA VAL A 70 -10.50 14.78 6.77
C VAL A 70 -10.92 13.42 6.25
N GLY A 71 -11.81 12.74 6.96
CA GLY A 71 -12.36 11.43 6.58
C GLY A 71 -11.43 10.24 6.84
N PRO A 72 -11.92 9.00 6.68
CA PRO A 72 -11.23 7.77 7.07
C PRO A 72 -10.20 7.31 6.02
N HIS A 73 -9.32 8.21 5.58
CA HIS A 73 -8.29 7.87 4.60
C HIS A 73 -7.19 7.06 5.24
N VAL A 74 -6.75 6.01 4.54
CA VAL A 74 -5.68 5.13 4.99
C VAL A 74 -4.61 4.96 3.92
N CYS A 75 -3.38 4.72 4.37
CA CYS A 75 -2.30 4.36 3.47
C CYS A 75 -2.52 2.95 2.90
N THR A 76 -2.52 2.85 1.58
CA THR A 76 -2.68 1.59 0.84
C THR A 76 -1.65 1.45 -0.26
N VAL A 77 -1.33 0.21 -0.62
CA VAL A 77 -0.36 -0.10 -1.67
C VAL A 77 -0.98 0.16 -3.04
N LEU A 78 -0.30 0.94 -3.87
CA LEU A 78 -0.64 1.11 -5.27
C LEU A 78 0.05 0.01 -6.10
N HIS A 79 -0.71 -0.66 -6.94
CA HIS A 79 -0.22 -1.73 -7.80
C HIS A 79 -0.26 -1.31 -9.27
N TYR A 80 0.73 -1.76 -10.03
CA TYR A 80 0.79 -1.68 -11.48
C TYR A 80 0.82 -3.10 -12.06
N ASN A 81 0.08 -3.33 -13.14
CA ASN A 81 0.13 -4.60 -13.88
C ASN A 81 1.31 -4.56 -14.84
N HIS A 82 2.46 -5.07 -14.38
CA HIS A 82 3.68 -5.08 -15.16
C HIS A 82 3.74 -6.32 -16.05
N PRO A 83 3.93 -6.18 -17.38
CA PRO A 83 4.14 -7.33 -18.25
C PRO A 83 5.46 -8.02 -17.91
N VAL A 84 5.42 -9.35 -17.83
CA VAL A 84 6.58 -10.19 -17.57
C VAL A 84 6.56 -11.41 -18.49
N GLN A 85 7.72 -11.99 -18.75
CA GLN A 85 7.83 -13.29 -19.38
C GLN A 85 8.30 -14.31 -18.35
N ARG A 86 7.68 -15.47 -18.26
CA ARG A 86 8.14 -16.57 -17.40
C ARG A 86 8.57 -17.76 -18.25
N THR A 87 9.69 -18.37 -17.87
CA THR A 87 10.15 -19.61 -18.50
C THR A 87 9.84 -20.78 -17.58
N VAL A 88 9.00 -21.70 -18.06
CA VAL A 88 8.66 -22.95 -17.37
C VAL A 88 8.91 -24.09 -18.33
N ASN A 89 9.78 -25.04 -17.97
CA ASN A 89 10.13 -26.19 -18.81
C ASN A 89 10.54 -25.81 -20.25
N ASN A 90 11.46 -24.84 -20.39
CA ASN A 90 11.92 -24.29 -21.69
C ASN A 90 10.84 -23.62 -22.56
N THR A 91 9.65 -23.40 -22.02
CA THR A 91 8.58 -22.65 -22.71
C THR A 91 8.45 -21.27 -22.07
N THR A 92 8.53 -20.23 -22.89
CA THR A 92 8.36 -18.84 -22.43
C THR A 92 6.93 -18.38 -22.67
N THR A 93 6.28 -17.87 -21.62
CA THR A 93 4.92 -17.35 -21.68
C THR A 93 4.86 -15.92 -21.19
N GLU A 94 4.09 -15.08 -21.87
CA GLU A 94 3.76 -13.73 -21.43
C GLU A 94 2.68 -13.75 -20.35
N ASP A 95 2.85 -12.93 -19.32
CA ASP A 95 1.93 -12.81 -18.19
C ASP A 95 1.99 -11.38 -17.61
N PHE A 96 1.11 -11.07 -16.67
CA PHE A 96 1.12 -9.82 -15.92
C PHE A 96 1.34 -10.08 -14.43
N MET A 97 2.29 -9.35 -13.85
CA MET A 97 2.54 -9.34 -12.42
C MET A 97 1.99 -8.06 -11.79
N LYS A 98 1.30 -8.19 -10.65
CA LYS A 98 0.90 -7.05 -9.82
C LYS A 98 2.11 -6.56 -9.03
N VAL A 99 2.77 -5.54 -9.54
CA VAL A 99 3.94 -4.92 -8.91
C VAL A 99 3.48 -3.80 -7.99
N PRO A 100 3.81 -3.83 -6.69
CA PRO A 100 3.56 -2.68 -5.83
C PRO A 100 4.57 -1.59 -6.19
N VAL A 101 4.08 -0.42 -6.60
CA VAL A 101 4.92 0.67 -7.13
C VAL A 101 5.05 1.86 -6.17
N GLY A 102 4.19 1.92 -5.17
CA GLY A 102 4.20 2.96 -4.14
C GLY A 102 3.05 2.80 -3.18
N CYS A 103 2.84 3.83 -2.35
CA CYS A 103 1.75 3.89 -1.39
C CYS A 103 1.01 5.21 -1.52
N VAL A 104 -0.32 5.15 -1.39
CA VAL A 104 -1.21 6.30 -1.57
C VAL A 104 -2.16 6.44 -0.39
N CYS A 105 -2.56 7.67 -0.11
CA CYS A 105 -3.58 7.98 0.87
C CYS A 105 -4.96 7.91 0.20
N ALA A 106 -5.76 6.91 0.54
CA ALA A 106 -7.03 6.65 -0.13
C ALA A 106 -8.13 6.27 0.85
N MET A 107 -9.38 6.54 0.48
CA MET A 107 -10.53 6.02 1.22
C MET A 107 -10.67 4.51 0.98
N PRO A 108 -10.95 3.70 2.03
CA PRO A 108 -11.04 2.25 1.90
C PRO A 108 -12.25 1.77 1.10
N LYS A 109 -13.29 2.61 0.96
CA LYS A 109 -14.51 2.34 0.18
C LYS A 109 -14.91 3.63 -0.53
N SER A 110 -15.40 3.53 -1.76
CA SER A 110 -16.06 4.67 -2.40
C SER A 110 -17.41 4.92 -1.76
N GLU A 111 -17.83 6.18 -1.67
CA GLU A 111 -19.17 6.55 -1.18
C GLU A 111 -20.27 5.91 -2.06
N GLN A 112 -20.00 5.76 -3.37
CA GLN A 112 -20.90 5.11 -4.33
C GLN A 112 -21.01 3.58 -4.17
N ALA A 113 -20.03 2.90 -3.55
CA ALA A 113 -20.14 1.47 -3.26
C ALA A 113 -21.22 1.17 -2.20
N VAL A 114 -21.55 2.14 -1.34
CA VAL A 114 -22.65 2.04 -0.38
C VAL A 114 -24.00 2.07 -1.11
N THR A 115 -24.15 2.94 -2.13
CA THR A 115 -25.36 3.01 -2.98
C THR A 115 -25.51 1.80 -3.90
N GLY A 116 -24.40 1.24 -4.39
CA GLY A 116 -24.41 0.02 -5.23
C GLY A 116 -24.91 -1.23 -4.50
N ASN A 117 -24.73 -1.33 -3.18
CA ASN A 117 -25.34 -2.40 -2.38
C ASN A 117 -26.84 -2.22 -2.22
N TYR A 118 -27.33 -0.99 -2.03
CA TYR A 118 -28.76 -0.70 -1.98
C TYR A 118 -29.44 -1.03 -3.33
N LEU A 119 -28.78 -0.75 -4.45
CA LEU A 119 -29.29 -1.10 -5.78
C LEU A 119 -29.16 -2.60 -6.10
N ARG A 120 -28.18 -3.33 -5.55
CA ARG A 120 -28.10 -4.79 -5.68
C ARG A 120 -29.16 -5.53 -4.85
N GLU A 121 -29.61 -4.96 -3.74
CA GLU A 121 -30.70 -5.51 -2.92
C GLU A 121 -32.09 -5.35 -3.60
N LEU A 122 -32.21 -4.47 -4.60
CA LEU A 122 -33.45 -4.26 -5.36
C LEU A 122 -33.61 -5.18 -6.59
N GLY A 123 -32.71 -6.15 -6.78
CA GLY A 123 -32.79 -7.13 -7.87
C GLY A 123 -32.35 -6.59 -9.25
N PRO A 124 -32.24 -7.48 -10.27
CA PRO A 124 -31.71 -7.13 -11.58
C PRO A 124 -32.71 -6.30 -12.38
N GLY A 125 -32.62 -4.98 -12.25
CA GLY A 125 -33.35 -4.02 -13.08
C GLY A 125 -32.39 -3.15 -13.91
N GLY A 126 -32.17 -3.54 -15.16
CA GLY A 126 -31.80 -2.61 -16.23
C GLY A 126 -30.31 -2.40 -16.52
N SER A 127 -29.88 -2.94 -17.67
CA SER A 127 -28.72 -2.46 -18.43
C SER A 127 -28.80 -0.95 -18.67
N GLN A 128 -27.73 -0.22 -18.39
CA GLN A 128 -27.48 1.08 -19.03
C GLN A 128 -26.03 1.17 -19.49
N ASN A 129 -25.86 1.18 -20.82
CA ASN A 129 -24.64 1.51 -21.53
C ASN A 129 -24.13 2.89 -21.09
N SER A 130 -22.83 3.01 -20.78
CA SER A 130 -22.15 4.31 -20.75
C SER A 130 -21.22 4.41 -21.94
N THR A 131 -21.62 5.27 -22.89
CA THR A 131 -20.73 5.96 -23.81
C THR A 131 -20.65 7.40 -23.31
N GLY A 132 -19.43 7.91 -23.14
CA GLY A 132 -19.17 9.26 -22.63
C GLY A 132 -17.73 9.38 -22.15
#